data_AF-A0A4P7BWI4-F1
#
_entry.id   AF-A0A4P7BWI4-F1
#
_cell.length_a   1.000
_cell.length_b   1.000
_cell.length_c   1.000
_cell.angle_alpha   90.00
_cell.angle_beta   90.00
_cell.angle_gamma   90.00
#
_symmetry.space_group_name_H-M   'P 1'
#
loop_
_entity.id
_entity.type
_entity.pdbx_description
1 polymer ?
#
loop_
_entity_poly.entity_id
_entity_poly.type
_entity_poly.pdbx_seq_one_letter_code
_entity_poly.pdbx_strand_id
1 'polypeptide(L)'
;MGVKLFDSKGTPLDKQRFTWKDMVQQPISKLDDDAFTRVRIILMNGLEVEAIRFQHLCARMNKELQVPLAKVRRVEQHQQTTINWLISSDHSPLETTIGYEQVAIEVTAAVAQNEPDPYLAQVYRFGLLEDFDHLYRYAALLDRLEGKDANNILQSHTDILPGRPTVDEHRAPEDDVRDHYDRAKASAITKLHATTIMAAEYQTHDFYANVGPMYADPLARQLYAEIASIEEQHVTQYESIIDPYETWLEKWLLHEATEAYNYYSCMEQETNPRIKAIWERFLDYELGQLNYVAELFKKYEKRDPTEVISDTLPEPIPFKSNREFVREVLSQEVNLRALGTQFVDHTQEGQASLGQRQQLNSEGSPSQTAAAGYQWSPGTELNRKIA
;
A
#
# COMPACT_ATOMS: atom_id res chain seq x y z
N MET A 1 8.96 -16.31 -18.77
CA MET A 1 10.20 -16.94 -18.25
C MET A 1 10.44 -16.28 -16.90
N GLY A 2 10.34 -17.02 -15.80
CA GLY A 2 10.46 -16.43 -14.46
C GLY A 2 11.88 -15.93 -14.18
N VAL A 3 12.00 -14.78 -13.50
CA VAL A 3 13.29 -14.28 -13.01
C VAL A 3 13.74 -15.16 -11.87
N LYS A 4 14.96 -15.71 -11.99
CA LYS A 4 15.62 -16.45 -10.92
C LYS A 4 16.37 -15.48 -10.02
N LEU A 5 16.02 -15.45 -8.74
CA LEU A 5 16.54 -14.51 -7.76
C LEU A 5 18.02 -14.72 -7.50
N PHE A 6 18.47 -15.96 -7.28
CA PHE A 6 19.88 -16.22 -6.92
C PHE A 6 20.81 -16.49 -8.11
N ASP A 7 20.27 -16.74 -9.31
CA ASP A 7 21.05 -16.78 -10.56
C ASP A 7 21.33 -15.36 -11.11
N SER A 8 20.46 -14.39 -10.78
CA SER A 8 20.61 -12.99 -11.19
C SER A 8 21.50 -12.26 -10.19
N LYS A 9 22.72 -11.88 -10.61
CA LYS A 9 23.71 -11.28 -9.70
C LYS A 9 23.34 -9.87 -9.22
N GLY A 10 22.54 -9.13 -9.99
CA GLY A 10 22.32 -7.70 -9.80
C GLY A 10 23.61 -6.86 -9.89
N THR A 11 23.48 -5.56 -9.68
CA THR A 11 24.62 -4.68 -9.46
C THR A 11 25.13 -4.83 -8.02
N PRO A 12 26.41 -5.18 -7.80
CA PRO A 12 27.00 -5.24 -6.47
C PRO A 12 26.85 -3.93 -5.69
N LEU A 13 26.58 -4.03 -4.38
CA LEU A 13 26.27 -2.89 -3.50
C LEU A 13 27.31 -1.74 -3.58
N ASP A 14 28.60 -2.02 -3.76
CA ASP A 14 29.67 -1.01 -3.87
C ASP A 14 29.68 -0.23 -5.21
N LYS A 15 28.89 -0.69 -6.18
CA LYS A 15 28.70 -0.11 -7.50
C LYS A 15 27.35 0.55 -7.69
N GLN A 16 26.43 0.39 -6.75
CA GLN A 16 25.15 1.08 -6.75
C GLN A 16 25.39 2.55 -6.37
N ARG A 17 25.35 3.43 -7.37
CA ARG A 17 25.82 4.82 -7.23
C ARG A 17 24.83 5.79 -7.82
N PHE A 18 24.66 6.92 -7.15
CA PHE A 18 23.79 8.00 -7.59
C PHE A 18 24.58 9.31 -7.66
N THR A 19 24.24 10.14 -8.63
CA THR A 19 24.48 11.59 -8.58
C THR A 19 23.19 12.31 -8.20
N TRP A 20 23.28 13.58 -7.79
CA TRP A 20 22.10 14.41 -7.52
C TRP A 20 21.15 14.49 -8.73
N LYS A 21 21.71 14.50 -9.94
CA LYS A 21 20.93 14.48 -11.19
C LYS A 21 20.31 13.12 -11.48
N ASP A 22 20.89 12.03 -10.98
CA ASP A 22 20.28 10.71 -11.09
C ASP A 22 19.10 10.56 -10.12
N MET A 23 19.18 11.16 -8.93
CA MET A 23 18.09 11.09 -7.96
C MET A 23 16.93 12.02 -8.31
N VAL A 24 17.21 13.25 -8.72
CA VAL A 24 16.15 14.23 -9.03
C VAL A 24 15.79 14.14 -10.50
N GLN A 25 14.88 13.22 -10.83
CA GLN A 25 14.34 13.03 -12.17
C GLN A 25 13.20 14.00 -12.48
N GLN A 26 12.85 14.11 -13.77
CA GLN A 26 11.66 14.84 -14.18
C GLN A 26 10.40 14.16 -13.59
N PRO A 27 9.44 14.90 -13.00
CA PRO A 27 8.21 14.31 -12.54
C PRO A 27 7.33 13.75 -13.66
N ILE A 28 6.37 12.90 -13.31
CA ILE A 28 5.28 12.51 -14.21
C ILE A 28 4.28 13.68 -14.38
N SER A 29 3.55 13.68 -15.49
CA SER A 29 2.42 14.58 -15.72
C SER A 29 1.13 13.89 -15.28
N LYS A 30 0.38 14.49 -14.34
CA LYS A 30 -0.93 13.93 -13.94
C LYS A 30 -1.97 13.89 -15.06
N LEU A 31 -1.73 14.61 -16.16
CA LEU A 31 -2.63 14.71 -17.30
C LEU A 31 -2.24 13.78 -18.45
N ASP A 32 -0.93 13.59 -18.67
CA ASP A 32 -0.42 12.88 -19.85
C ASP A 32 0.07 11.47 -19.54
N ASP A 33 0.56 11.22 -18.33
CA ASP A 33 1.03 9.89 -17.93
C ASP A 33 -0.14 9.03 -17.41
N ASP A 34 0.00 7.72 -17.60
CA ASP A 34 -0.99 6.73 -17.21
C ASP A 34 -1.15 6.65 -15.69
N ALA A 35 -2.38 6.49 -15.20
CA ALA A 35 -2.67 6.37 -13.78
C ALA A 35 -1.92 5.20 -13.13
N PHE A 36 -1.69 4.09 -13.84
CA PHE A 36 -0.90 2.98 -13.32
C PHE A 36 0.60 3.29 -13.23
N THR A 37 1.14 4.22 -14.01
CA THR A 37 2.49 4.75 -13.76
C THR A 37 2.53 5.43 -12.39
N ARG A 38 1.51 6.23 -12.04
CA ARG A 38 1.40 6.85 -10.70
C ARG A 38 1.17 5.81 -9.60
N VAL A 39 0.29 4.82 -9.81
CA VAL A 39 0.06 3.72 -8.86
C VAL A 39 1.37 3.01 -8.52
N ARG A 40 2.20 2.69 -9.53
CA ARG A 40 3.52 2.08 -9.31
C ARG A 40 4.46 2.98 -8.52
N ILE A 41 4.48 4.29 -8.81
CA ILE A 41 5.31 5.25 -8.07
C ILE A 41 4.90 5.30 -6.60
N ILE A 42 3.60 5.42 -6.31
CA ILE A 42 3.07 5.48 -4.95
C ILE A 42 3.35 4.17 -4.20
N LEU A 43 3.12 3.02 -4.85
CA LEU A 43 3.40 1.70 -4.28
C LEU A 43 4.88 1.54 -3.96
N MET A 44 5.76 1.75 -4.95
CA MET A 44 7.20 1.55 -4.75
C MET A 44 7.82 2.49 -3.71
N ASN A 45 7.30 3.71 -3.57
CA ASN A 45 7.72 4.57 -2.47
C ASN A 45 7.31 3.99 -1.11
N GLY A 46 6.14 3.36 -1.00
CA GLY A 46 5.67 2.75 0.26
C GLY A 46 6.57 1.60 0.68
N LEU A 47 6.94 0.75 -0.27
CA LEU A 47 7.87 -0.36 -0.06
C LEU A 47 9.24 0.11 0.42
N GLU A 48 9.82 1.09 -0.27
CA GLU A 48 11.13 1.65 0.11
C GLU A 48 11.09 2.35 1.48
N VAL A 49 10.03 3.11 1.78
CA VAL A 49 9.86 3.77 3.09
C VAL A 49 9.79 2.74 4.20
N GLU A 50 9.04 1.66 4.00
CA GLU A 50 8.89 0.59 4.96
C GLU A 50 10.23 -0.16 5.15
N ALA A 51 10.92 -0.56 4.08
CA ALA A 51 12.22 -1.23 4.15
C ALA A 51 13.27 -0.39 4.90
N ILE A 52 13.34 0.91 4.62
CA ILE A 52 14.20 1.86 5.33
C ILE A 52 13.85 1.90 6.83
N ARG A 53 12.55 1.96 7.16
CA ARG A 53 12.06 1.98 8.55
C ARG A 53 12.40 0.68 9.27
N PHE A 54 12.10 -0.47 8.66
CA PHE A 54 12.45 -1.79 9.17
C PHE A 54 13.94 -1.90 9.45
N GLN A 55 14.79 -1.51 8.50
CA GLN A 55 16.26 -1.57 8.67
C GLN A 55 16.75 -0.68 9.81
N HIS A 56 16.11 0.47 10.05
CA HIS A 56 16.38 1.30 11.22
C HIS A 56 16.01 0.60 12.54
N LEU A 57 14.86 -0.08 12.60
CA LEU A 57 14.44 -0.86 13.77
C LEU A 57 15.37 -2.06 14.00
N CYS A 58 15.69 -2.80 12.94
CA CYS A 58 16.61 -3.93 12.96
C CYS A 58 17.99 -3.51 13.52
N ALA A 59 18.52 -2.36 13.10
CA ALA A 59 19.82 -1.85 13.56
C ALA A 59 19.84 -1.48 15.05
N ARG A 60 18.69 -1.14 15.65
CA ARG A 60 18.57 -0.85 17.11
C ARG A 60 18.72 -2.12 17.94
N MET A 61 18.35 -3.27 17.37
CA MET A 61 18.32 -4.56 18.08
C MET A 61 19.48 -5.49 17.71
N ASN A 62 20.20 -5.23 16.61
CA ASN A 62 21.21 -6.14 16.07
C ASN A 62 22.56 -5.44 15.83
N LYS A 63 23.46 -5.51 16.84
CA LYS A 63 24.75 -4.81 16.82
C LYS A 63 25.61 -5.17 15.61
N GLU A 64 25.67 -6.44 15.26
CA GLU A 64 26.53 -6.96 14.19
C GLU A 64 26.04 -6.59 12.79
N LEU A 65 24.74 -6.30 12.65
CA LEU A 65 24.11 -5.93 11.39
C LEU A 65 24.14 -4.42 11.13
N GLN A 66 24.53 -3.58 12.10
CA GLN A 66 24.45 -2.12 11.98
C GLN A 66 25.17 -1.57 10.75
N VAL A 67 26.38 -2.05 10.45
CA VAL A 67 27.14 -1.58 9.28
C VAL A 67 26.56 -2.15 7.98
N PRO A 68 26.26 -3.46 7.86
CA PRO A 68 25.52 -3.99 6.71
C PRO A 68 24.23 -3.21 6.40
N LEU A 69 23.34 -3.06 7.37
CA LEU A 69 22.08 -2.32 7.24
C LEU A 69 22.31 -0.87 6.82
N ALA A 70 23.34 -0.20 7.36
CA ALA A 70 23.62 1.18 7.00
C ALA A 70 24.11 1.35 5.55
N LYS A 71 24.71 0.31 4.95
CA LYS A 71 25.17 0.35 3.55
C LYS A 71 24.01 0.18 2.58
N VAL A 72 23.16 -0.81 2.83
CA VAL A 72 21.96 -1.13 2.03
C VAL A 72 20.97 0.03 2.10
N ARG A 73 20.49 0.37 3.29
CA ARG A 73 19.57 1.50 3.53
C ARG A 73 19.99 2.84 2.92
N ARG A 74 21.29 3.10 2.74
CA ARG A 74 21.74 4.35 2.10
C ARG A 74 21.39 4.38 0.61
N VAL A 75 21.45 3.24 -0.06
CA VAL A 75 21.08 3.10 -1.46
C VAL A 75 19.56 3.16 -1.60
N GLU A 76 18.82 2.37 -0.84
CA GLU A 76 17.35 2.44 -0.79
C GLU A 76 16.85 3.86 -0.52
N GLN A 77 17.44 4.60 0.43
CA GLN A 77 17.04 6.00 0.65
C GLN A 77 17.17 6.88 -0.61
N HIS A 78 18.17 6.63 -1.47
CA HIS A 78 18.29 7.30 -2.76
C HIS A 78 17.24 6.80 -3.77
N GLN A 79 16.87 5.52 -3.75
CA GLN A 79 15.79 4.95 -4.56
C GLN A 79 14.45 5.55 -4.17
N GLN A 80 14.09 5.47 -2.88
CA GLN A 80 12.95 6.15 -2.25
C GLN A 80 12.84 7.61 -2.70
N THR A 81 13.93 8.39 -2.58
CA THR A 81 13.94 9.79 -3.00
C THR A 81 13.64 9.93 -4.49
N THR A 82 14.28 9.11 -5.32
CA THR A 82 14.10 9.14 -6.78
C THR A 82 12.66 8.85 -7.15
N ILE A 83 12.05 7.84 -6.53
CA ILE A 83 10.68 7.39 -6.80
C ILE A 83 9.69 8.44 -6.34
N ASN A 84 9.74 8.81 -5.06
CA ASN A 84 8.77 9.73 -4.47
C ASN A 84 8.73 11.07 -5.22
N TRP A 85 9.89 11.54 -5.67
CA TRP A 85 10.01 12.84 -6.34
C TRP A 85 9.58 12.81 -7.81
N LEU A 86 9.14 11.65 -8.32
CA LEU A 86 8.41 11.58 -9.59
C LEU A 86 6.99 12.13 -9.47
N ILE A 87 6.43 12.23 -8.26
CA ILE A 87 5.20 12.96 -7.99
C ILE A 87 5.57 14.40 -7.64
N SER A 88 4.98 15.37 -8.34
CA SER A 88 5.31 16.79 -8.17
C SER A 88 4.24 17.58 -7.44
N SER A 89 4.56 18.85 -7.15
CA SER A 89 3.65 19.82 -6.55
C SER A 89 2.41 20.15 -7.41
N ASP A 90 2.34 19.63 -8.63
CA ASP A 90 1.15 19.73 -9.47
C ASP A 90 -0.01 18.86 -8.95
N HIS A 91 0.25 17.90 -8.07
CA HIS A 91 -0.76 17.20 -7.28
C HIS A 91 -1.03 17.97 -5.99
N SER A 92 -2.28 18.41 -5.78
CA SER A 92 -2.71 18.91 -4.48
C SER A 92 -2.69 17.77 -3.44
N PRO A 93 -2.65 18.06 -2.13
CA PRO A 93 -2.74 17.02 -1.12
C PRO A 93 -3.99 16.12 -1.26
N LEU A 94 -5.15 16.67 -1.69
CA LEU A 94 -6.33 15.85 -2.01
C LEU A 94 -6.13 14.99 -3.25
N GLU A 95 -5.53 15.51 -4.32
CA GLU A 95 -5.24 14.73 -5.53
C GLU A 95 -4.24 13.60 -5.23
N THR A 96 -3.27 13.84 -4.35
CA THR A 96 -2.38 12.80 -3.83
C THR A 96 -3.16 11.75 -3.05
N THR A 97 -4.07 12.15 -2.15
CA THR A 97 -5.00 11.23 -1.48
C THR A 97 -5.77 10.35 -2.46
N ILE A 98 -6.37 10.91 -3.51
CA ILE A 98 -7.06 10.10 -4.54
C ILE A 98 -6.11 9.07 -5.18
N GLY A 99 -4.85 9.43 -5.40
CA GLY A 99 -3.83 8.49 -5.89
C GLY A 99 -3.50 7.37 -4.90
N TYR A 100 -3.44 7.68 -3.60
CA TYR A 100 -3.19 6.70 -2.54
C TYR A 100 -4.35 5.69 -2.44
N GLU A 101 -5.59 6.19 -2.39
CA GLU A 101 -6.78 5.32 -2.38
C GLU A 101 -6.84 4.43 -3.63
N GLN A 102 -6.41 4.95 -4.80
CA GLN A 102 -6.32 4.15 -6.01
C GLN A 102 -5.30 3.00 -5.87
N VAL A 103 -4.18 3.21 -5.18
CA VAL A 103 -3.22 2.13 -4.88
C VAL A 103 -3.83 1.10 -3.95
N ALA A 104 -4.42 1.55 -2.84
CA ALA A 104 -5.07 0.69 -1.86
C ALA A 104 -6.12 -0.20 -2.54
N ILE A 105 -6.95 0.37 -3.42
CA ILE A 105 -7.97 -0.40 -4.13
C ILE A 105 -7.36 -1.36 -5.18
N GLU A 106 -6.58 -0.85 -6.13
CA GLU A 106 -6.19 -1.65 -7.30
C GLU A 106 -5.12 -2.70 -6.98
N VAL A 107 -4.18 -2.39 -6.08
CA VAL A 107 -3.13 -3.33 -5.68
C VAL A 107 -3.69 -4.40 -4.74
N THR A 108 -4.50 -4.02 -3.75
CA THR A 108 -5.14 -4.98 -2.85
C THR A 108 -6.12 -5.88 -3.59
N ALA A 109 -6.87 -5.36 -4.57
CA ALA A 109 -7.73 -6.19 -5.42
C ALA A 109 -6.91 -7.20 -6.25
N ALA A 110 -5.78 -6.78 -6.83
CA ALA A 110 -4.91 -7.67 -7.59
C ALA A 110 -4.29 -8.76 -6.69
N VAL A 111 -3.85 -8.40 -5.49
CA VAL A 111 -3.33 -9.33 -4.48
C VAL A 111 -4.40 -10.31 -4.02
N ALA A 112 -5.60 -9.84 -3.66
CA ALA A 112 -6.70 -10.67 -3.19
C ALA A 112 -7.13 -11.75 -4.20
N GLN A 113 -7.08 -11.44 -5.50
CA GLN A 113 -7.39 -12.39 -6.58
C GLN A 113 -6.32 -13.47 -6.77
N ASN A 114 -5.07 -13.18 -6.40
CA ASN A 114 -3.92 -14.06 -6.63
C ASN A 114 -3.36 -14.67 -5.35
N GLU A 115 -3.96 -14.39 -4.19
CA GLU A 115 -3.57 -14.95 -2.91
C GLU A 115 -4.03 -16.40 -2.77
N PRO A 116 -3.11 -17.39 -2.63
CA PRO A 116 -3.49 -18.78 -2.49
C PRO A 116 -4.09 -19.13 -1.12
N ASP A 117 -3.81 -18.36 -0.06
CA ASP A 117 -4.42 -18.57 1.24
C ASP A 117 -5.82 -17.90 1.30
N PRO A 118 -6.92 -18.68 1.41
CA PRO A 118 -8.27 -18.11 1.37
C PRO A 118 -8.57 -17.18 2.54
N TYR A 119 -7.92 -17.35 3.70
CA TYR A 119 -8.10 -16.47 4.84
C TYR A 119 -7.41 -15.12 4.59
N LEU A 120 -6.15 -15.11 4.15
CA LEU A 120 -5.48 -13.85 3.79
C LEU A 120 -6.16 -13.15 2.61
N ALA A 121 -6.64 -13.91 1.61
CA ALA A 121 -7.45 -13.36 0.53
C ALA A 121 -8.70 -12.63 1.07
N GLN A 122 -9.34 -13.16 2.11
CA GLN A 122 -10.46 -12.51 2.80
C GLN A 122 -10.02 -11.26 3.58
N VAL A 123 -8.85 -11.27 4.23
CA VAL A 123 -8.29 -10.08 4.90
C VAL A 123 -8.11 -8.93 3.91
N TYR A 124 -7.52 -9.20 2.74
CA TYR A 124 -7.34 -8.19 1.69
C TYR A 124 -8.68 -7.63 1.20
N ARG A 125 -9.67 -8.50 0.91
CA ARG A 125 -11.01 -8.05 0.51
C ARG A 125 -11.71 -7.25 1.60
N PHE A 126 -11.48 -7.56 2.87
CA PHE A 126 -12.11 -6.87 3.98
C PHE A 126 -11.63 -5.42 4.15
N GLY A 127 -10.33 -5.16 3.97
CA GLY A 127 -9.77 -3.80 3.95
C GLY A 127 -10.17 -3.03 2.69
N LEU A 128 -10.11 -3.68 1.53
CA LEU A 128 -10.52 -3.12 0.22
C LEU A 128 -11.90 -2.46 0.23
N LEU A 129 -12.86 -2.97 1.02
CA LEU A 129 -14.19 -2.39 1.15
C LEU A 129 -14.20 -0.99 1.80
N GLU A 130 -13.25 -0.73 2.70
CA GLU A 130 -13.04 0.54 3.42
C GLU A 130 -12.35 1.56 2.51
N ASP A 131 -11.20 1.19 1.92
CA ASP A 131 -10.45 2.05 0.98
C ASP A 131 -11.33 2.52 -0.18
N PHE A 132 -12.22 1.64 -0.64
CA PHE A 132 -13.17 1.99 -1.69
C PHE A 132 -14.18 3.06 -1.26
N ASP A 133 -14.65 3.05 -0.01
CA ASP A 133 -15.48 4.13 0.53
C ASP A 133 -14.66 5.40 0.80
N HIS A 134 -13.41 5.28 1.26
CA HIS A 134 -12.51 6.41 1.48
C HIS A 134 -12.28 7.20 0.20
N LEU A 135 -12.01 6.51 -0.92
CA LEU A 135 -11.94 7.12 -2.24
C LEU A 135 -13.20 7.93 -2.54
N TYR A 136 -14.38 7.39 -2.26
CA TYR A 136 -15.65 8.09 -2.46
C TYR A 136 -15.79 9.33 -1.57
N ARG A 137 -15.38 9.25 -0.29
CA ARG A 137 -15.41 10.40 0.64
C ARG A 137 -14.45 11.51 0.21
N TYR A 138 -13.24 11.15 -0.19
CA TYR A 138 -12.26 12.12 -0.65
C TYR A 138 -12.58 12.68 -2.02
N ALA A 139 -13.22 11.90 -2.92
CA ALA A 139 -13.74 12.43 -4.17
C ALA A 139 -14.81 13.52 -3.91
N ALA A 140 -15.70 13.30 -2.94
CA ALA A 140 -16.67 14.31 -2.53
C ALA A 140 -15.99 15.57 -1.93
N LEU A 141 -14.94 15.37 -1.12
CA LEU A 141 -14.19 16.49 -0.55
C LEU A 141 -13.44 17.29 -1.62
N LEU A 142 -12.85 16.60 -2.61
CA LEU A 142 -12.15 17.21 -3.74
C LEU A 142 -13.09 18.06 -4.61
N ASP A 143 -14.27 17.54 -4.93
CA ASP A 143 -15.32 18.29 -5.63
C ASP A 143 -15.73 19.53 -4.81
N ARG A 144 -15.98 19.36 -3.52
CA ARG A 144 -16.43 20.44 -2.63
C ARG A 144 -15.42 21.56 -2.46
N LEU A 145 -14.14 21.24 -2.27
CA LEU A 145 -13.11 22.22 -1.93
C LEU A 145 -12.41 22.79 -3.15
N GLU A 146 -12.22 21.97 -4.19
CA GLU A 146 -11.42 22.35 -5.36
C GLU A 146 -12.26 22.40 -6.65
N GLY A 147 -13.50 21.91 -6.65
CA GLY A 147 -14.34 21.86 -7.85
C GLY A 147 -13.79 20.92 -8.93
N LYS A 148 -13.04 19.88 -8.52
CA LYS A 148 -12.34 18.97 -9.42
C LYS A 148 -12.98 17.58 -9.42
N ASP A 149 -13.02 16.97 -10.61
CA ASP A 149 -13.40 15.56 -10.76
C ASP A 149 -12.20 14.65 -10.39
N ALA A 150 -12.39 13.79 -9.38
CA ALA A 150 -11.40 12.79 -8.97
C ALA A 150 -11.02 11.83 -10.11
N ASN A 151 -11.89 11.65 -11.11
CA ASN A 151 -11.62 10.84 -12.29
C ASN A 151 -10.47 11.40 -13.16
N ASN A 152 -10.10 12.68 -13.01
CA ASN A 152 -8.89 13.22 -13.64
C ASN A 152 -7.61 12.57 -13.11
N ILE A 153 -7.65 12.08 -11.87
CA ILE A 153 -6.58 11.27 -11.29
C ILE A 153 -6.82 9.80 -11.66
N LEU A 154 -8.00 9.25 -11.37
CA LEU A 154 -8.25 7.81 -11.54
C LEU A 154 -8.23 7.31 -12.99
N GLN A 155 -8.42 8.21 -13.97
CA GLN A 155 -8.49 7.91 -15.40
C GLN A 155 -9.48 6.77 -15.74
N SER A 156 -10.57 6.70 -14.98
CA SER A 156 -11.65 5.70 -15.12
C SER A 156 -11.25 4.24 -14.92
N HIS A 157 -10.05 4.00 -14.35
CA HIS A 157 -9.63 2.67 -13.95
C HIS A 157 -10.32 2.19 -12.68
N THR A 158 -10.70 3.11 -11.80
CA THR A 158 -11.35 2.82 -10.52
C THR A 158 -12.71 3.51 -10.47
N ASP A 159 -13.73 2.80 -9.98
CA ASP A 159 -15.07 3.36 -9.81
C ASP A 159 -15.13 4.34 -8.63
N ILE A 160 -15.96 5.38 -8.73
CA ILE A 160 -16.27 6.29 -7.61
C ILE A 160 -17.70 6.01 -7.16
N LEU A 161 -17.84 5.11 -6.19
CA LEU A 161 -19.11 4.68 -5.60
C LEU A 161 -18.90 4.43 -4.09
N PRO A 162 -19.96 4.48 -3.26
CA PRO A 162 -19.83 4.12 -1.85
C PRO A 162 -19.37 2.67 -1.65
N GLY A 163 -18.51 2.46 -0.64
CA GLY A 163 -18.02 1.15 -0.18
C GLY A 163 -18.72 0.69 1.10
N ARG A 164 -17.98 0.03 2.01
CA ARG A 164 -18.43 -0.09 3.42
C ARG A 164 -18.45 1.33 3.98
N PRO A 165 -19.57 1.85 4.51
CA PRO A 165 -19.60 3.24 4.94
C PRO A 165 -18.54 3.52 6.03
N THR A 166 -17.74 4.58 5.89
CA THR A 166 -16.69 4.97 6.86
C THR A 166 -17.18 5.06 8.31
N VAL A 167 -18.44 5.48 8.50
CA VAL A 167 -19.09 5.51 9.82
C VAL A 167 -19.17 4.13 10.50
N ASP A 168 -19.17 3.05 9.72
CA ASP A 168 -19.28 1.64 10.13
C ASP A 168 -17.92 0.92 10.26
N GLU A 169 -16.81 1.59 10.00
CA GLU A 169 -15.49 0.94 9.89
C GLU A 169 -14.72 0.90 11.22
N HIS A 170 -15.03 1.83 12.11
CA HIS A 170 -14.43 1.90 13.46
C HIS A 170 -14.75 0.63 14.24
N ARG A 171 -13.71 -0.02 14.76
CA ARG A 171 -13.76 -1.28 15.50
C ARG A 171 -12.78 -1.26 16.68
N ALA A 172 -12.97 -2.20 17.60
CA ALA A 172 -12.13 -2.34 18.79
C ALA A 172 -10.71 -2.82 18.39
N PRO A 173 -9.63 -2.37 19.08
CA PRO A 173 -8.27 -2.75 18.73
C PRO A 173 -8.04 -4.28 18.68
N GLU A 174 -8.69 -5.04 19.56
CA GLU A 174 -8.61 -6.51 19.52
C GLU A 174 -9.26 -7.14 18.27
N ASP A 175 -10.17 -6.43 17.61
CA ASP A 175 -10.84 -6.82 16.37
C ASP A 175 -10.07 -6.33 15.12
N ASP A 176 -8.94 -5.62 15.28
CA ASP A 176 -8.02 -5.28 14.18
C ASP A 176 -7.09 -6.44 13.83
N VAL A 177 -6.73 -7.25 14.81
CA VAL A 177 -5.75 -8.34 14.68
C VAL A 177 -6.29 -9.50 13.84
N ARG A 178 -5.41 -10.12 13.06
CA ARG A 178 -5.70 -11.28 12.21
C ARG A 178 -4.79 -12.46 12.54
N ASP A 179 -5.18 -13.63 12.05
CA ASP A 179 -4.32 -14.81 12.11
C ASP A 179 -3.18 -14.67 11.09
N HIS A 180 -1.94 -14.88 11.55
CA HIS A 180 -0.78 -14.80 10.68
C HIS A 180 -0.60 -16.05 9.81
N TYR A 181 0.06 -15.91 8.67
CA TYR A 181 0.49 -17.07 7.90
C TYR A 181 1.52 -17.89 8.71
N ASP A 182 1.59 -19.21 8.51
CA ASP A 182 2.66 -20.04 9.08
C ASP A 182 3.91 -19.93 8.21
N ARG A 183 4.97 -19.28 8.72
CA ARG A 183 6.22 -19.03 8.00
C ARG A 183 6.85 -20.27 7.34
N ALA A 184 6.61 -21.47 7.86
CA ALA A 184 7.17 -22.72 7.33
C ALA A 184 6.29 -23.38 6.26
N LYS A 185 5.01 -23.01 6.16
CA LYS A 185 4.04 -23.60 5.23
C LYS A 185 3.54 -22.64 4.17
N ALA A 186 3.53 -21.34 4.47
CA ALA A 186 3.02 -20.32 3.58
C ALA A 186 3.75 -20.35 2.24
N SER A 187 3.00 -20.12 1.17
CA SER A 187 3.59 -19.97 -0.15
C SER A 187 4.52 -18.75 -0.17
N ALA A 188 5.56 -18.76 -1.01
CA ALA A 188 6.46 -17.61 -1.11
C ALA A 188 5.70 -16.33 -1.52
N ILE A 189 4.74 -16.44 -2.46
CA ILE A 189 3.94 -15.30 -2.90
C ILE A 189 3.09 -14.71 -1.77
N THR A 190 2.54 -15.53 -0.88
CA THR A 190 1.78 -15.08 0.29
C THR A 190 2.59 -14.11 1.16
N LYS A 191 3.88 -14.42 1.40
CA LYS A 191 4.77 -13.56 2.19
C LYS A 191 5.07 -12.23 1.48
N LEU A 192 5.27 -12.27 0.17
CA LEU A 192 5.50 -11.08 -0.66
C LEU A 192 4.25 -10.20 -0.71
N HIS A 193 3.07 -10.79 -0.88
CA HIS A 193 1.78 -10.08 -0.85
C HIS A 193 1.57 -9.38 0.49
N ALA A 194 1.74 -10.10 1.61
CA ALA A 194 1.55 -9.53 2.94
C ALA A 194 2.48 -8.34 3.19
N THR A 195 3.76 -8.48 2.84
CA THR A 195 4.75 -7.40 2.96
C THR A 195 4.42 -6.23 2.04
N THR A 196 3.98 -6.50 0.80
CA THR A 196 3.61 -5.46 -0.19
C THR A 196 2.45 -4.59 0.32
N ILE A 197 1.37 -5.21 0.78
CA ILE A 197 0.18 -4.48 1.24
C ILE A 197 0.48 -3.75 2.55
N MET A 198 1.12 -4.40 3.53
CA MET A 198 1.52 -3.75 4.77
C MET A 198 2.39 -2.50 4.52
N ALA A 199 3.36 -2.58 3.60
CA ALA A 199 4.21 -1.45 3.27
C ALA A 199 3.46 -0.31 2.57
N ALA A 200 2.52 -0.64 1.68
CA ALA A 200 1.66 0.36 1.04
C ALA A 200 0.81 1.10 2.08
N GLU A 201 0.18 0.39 3.02
CA GLU A 201 -0.67 0.99 4.05
C GLU A 201 0.10 1.87 5.03
N TYR A 202 1.30 1.45 5.43
CA TYR A 202 2.15 2.28 6.28
C TYR A 202 2.46 3.65 5.68
N GLN A 203 2.50 3.76 4.35
CA GLN A 203 2.67 5.04 3.67
C GLN A 203 1.40 5.89 3.73
N THR A 204 0.23 5.30 3.49
CA THR A 204 -1.08 5.97 3.57
C THR A 204 -1.32 6.50 4.98
N HIS A 205 -1.14 5.65 5.98
CA HIS A 205 -1.20 6.02 7.39
C HIS A 205 -0.31 7.23 7.72
N ASP A 206 0.98 7.18 7.37
CA ASP A 206 1.92 8.27 7.65
C ASP A 206 1.54 9.57 6.96
N PHE A 207 1.02 9.50 5.73
CA PHE A 207 0.54 10.67 5.00
C PHE A 207 -0.68 11.28 5.69
N TYR A 208 -1.70 10.48 6.04
CA TYR A 208 -2.93 10.98 6.66
C TYR A 208 -2.70 11.54 8.07
N ALA A 209 -1.79 10.94 8.83
CA ALA A 209 -1.37 11.46 10.14
C ALA A 209 -0.76 12.88 10.06
N ASN A 210 -0.23 13.28 8.90
CA ASN A 210 0.50 14.55 8.74
C ASN A 210 -0.18 15.56 7.81
N VAL A 211 -1.16 15.16 6.99
CA VAL A 211 -1.79 16.04 6.00
C VAL A 211 -2.90 16.91 6.60
N GLY A 212 -3.59 16.45 7.64
CA GLY A 212 -4.68 17.21 8.30
C GLY A 212 -4.30 18.67 8.67
N PRO A 213 -3.12 18.92 9.27
CA PRO A 213 -2.62 20.27 9.55
C PRO A 213 -2.52 21.21 8.33
N MET A 214 -2.47 20.70 7.10
CA MET A 214 -2.37 21.50 5.86
C MET A 214 -3.69 22.16 5.46
N TYR A 215 -4.82 21.73 6.02
CA TYR A 215 -6.14 22.29 5.71
C TYR A 215 -6.59 23.33 6.75
N ALA A 216 -7.13 24.44 6.24
CA ALA A 216 -7.86 25.41 7.04
C ALA A 216 -9.34 25.02 7.23
N ASP A 217 -9.92 24.26 6.30
CA ASP A 217 -11.32 23.83 6.36
C ASP A 217 -11.52 22.80 7.51
N PRO A 218 -12.43 23.06 8.47
CA PRO A 218 -12.63 22.17 9.61
C PRO A 218 -13.13 20.77 9.22
N LEU A 219 -13.97 20.67 8.18
CA LEU A 219 -14.54 19.39 7.76
C LEU A 219 -13.47 18.52 7.08
N ALA A 220 -12.59 19.11 6.27
CA ALA A 220 -11.44 18.39 5.71
C ALA A 220 -10.55 17.82 6.82
N ARG A 221 -10.23 18.64 7.83
CA ARG A 221 -9.43 18.21 8.98
C ARG A 221 -10.08 17.05 9.73
N GLN A 222 -11.40 17.11 9.92
CA GLN A 222 -12.16 16.06 10.58
C GLN A 222 -12.24 14.79 9.73
N LEU A 223 -12.41 14.88 8.41
CA LEU A 223 -12.43 13.72 7.52
C LEU A 223 -11.09 13.00 7.53
N TYR A 224 -9.99 13.74 7.38
CA TYR A 224 -8.65 13.14 7.47
C TYR A 224 -8.38 12.54 8.85
N ALA A 225 -8.89 13.13 9.94
CA ALA A 225 -8.75 12.55 11.27
C ALA A 225 -9.56 11.25 11.45
N GLU A 226 -10.78 11.19 10.90
CA GLU A 226 -11.62 9.98 10.93
C GLU A 226 -10.95 8.84 10.17
N ILE A 227 -10.52 9.10 8.93
CA ILE A 227 -9.92 8.09 8.07
C ILE A 227 -8.51 7.72 8.54
N ALA A 228 -7.68 8.68 8.99
CA ALA A 228 -6.36 8.36 9.61
C ALA A 228 -6.49 7.40 10.80
N SER A 229 -7.57 7.49 11.59
CA SER A 229 -7.84 6.55 12.67
C SER A 229 -8.15 5.14 12.16
N ILE A 230 -8.70 5.01 10.95
CA ILE A 230 -8.99 3.73 10.30
C ILE A 230 -7.72 3.18 9.65
N GLU A 231 -6.87 4.01 9.06
CA GLU A 231 -5.56 3.57 8.53
C GLU A 231 -4.69 2.90 9.60
N GLU A 232 -4.75 3.35 10.85
CA GLU A 232 -4.08 2.68 11.97
C GLU A 232 -4.64 1.26 12.20
N GLN A 233 -5.96 1.06 12.04
CA GLN A 233 -6.59 -0.26 12.10
C GLN A 233 -6.13 -1.14 10.93
N HIS A 234 -5.91 -0.56 9.73
CA HIS A 234 -5.41 -1.27 8.56
C HIS A 234 -3.96 -1.70 8.74
N VAL A 235 -3.10 -0.81 9.22
CA VAL A 235 -1.71 -1.12 9.56
C VAL A 235 -1.66 -2.28 10.56
N THR A 236 -2.44 -2.21 11.65
CA THR A 236 -2.54 -3.30 12.65
C THR A 236 -3.03 -4.61 12.01
N GLN A 237 -4.02 -4.54 11.13
CA GLN A 237 -4.55 -5.70 10.41
C GLN A 237 -3.48 -6.35 9.54
N TYR A 238 -2.80 -5.59 8.68
CA TYR A 238 -1.86 -6.13 7.70
C TYR A 238 -0.50 -6.49 8.30
N GLU A 239 -0.06 -5.85 9.39
CA GLU A 239 1.14 -6.31 10.10
C GLU A 239 0.88 -7.64 10.83
N SER A 240 -0.33 -7.83 11.35
CA SER A 240 -0.67 -9.04 12.12
C SER A 240 -0.80 -10.30 11.27
N ILE A 241 -1.00 -10.18 9.95
CA ILE A 241 -0.99 -11.35 9.06
C ILE A 241 0.43 -11.86 8.77
N ILE A 242 1.48 -11.09 9.12
CA ILE A 242 2.88 -11.47 8.96
C ILE A 242 3.33 -12.29 10.17
N ASP A 243 3.99 -13.42 9.92
CA ASP A 243 4.39 -14.35 10.99
C ASP A 243 5.34 -13.66 12.02
N PRO A 244 4.96 -13.63 13.32
CA PRO A 244 5.72 -12.94 14.35
C PRO A 244 6.96 -13.72 14.80
N TYR A 245 7.13 -14.97 14.35
CA TYR A 245 8.25 -15.83 14.71
C TYR A 245 9.39 -15.82 13.69
N GLU A 246 9.28 -15.04 12.61
CA GLU A 246 10.39 -14.77 11.68
C GLU A 246 11.52 -13.98 12.38
N THR A 247 12.78 -14.36 12.13
CA THR A 247 13.92 -13.62 12.67
C THR A 247 14.12 -12.29 11.95
N TRP A 248 14.89 -11.39 12.55
CA TRP A 248 15.26 -10.11 11.90
C TRP A 248 15.92 -10.31 10.53
N LEU A 249 16.73 -11.35 10.34
CA LEU A 249 17.38 -11.61 9.06
C LEU A 249 16.43 -12.25 8.03
N GLU A 250 15.42 -13.00 8.49
CA GLU A 250 14.36 -13.52 7.62
C GLU A 250 13.46 -12.41 7.12
N LYS A 251 13.04 -11.53 8.04
CA LYS A 251 12.28 -10.34 7.66
C LYS A 251 13.10 -9.48 6.71
N TRP A 252 14.38 -9.24 6.97
CA TRP A 252 15.22 -8.48 6.05
C TRP A 252 15.28 -9.13 4.65
N LEU A 253 15.50 -10.44 4.54
CA LEU A 253 15.43 -11.14 3.26
C LEU A 253 14.08 -10.99 2.54
N LEU A 254 12.97 -11.00 3.29
CA LEU A 254 11.64 -10.84 2.73
C LEU A 254 11.40 -9.42 2.19
N HIS A 255 11.95 -8.39 2.81
CA HIS A 255 11.83 -7.01 2.32
C HIS A 255 12.53 -6.87 0.96
N GLU A 256 13.79 -7.29 0.89
CA GLU A 256 14.61 -7.24 -0.33
C GLU A 256 13.98 -8.06 -1.47
N ALA A 257 13.41 -9.23 -1.15
CA ALA A 257 12.70 -10.04 -2.13
C ALA A 257 11.38 -9.39 -2.58
N THR A 258 10.69 -8.69 -1.67
CA THR A 258 9.45 -7.95 -1.96
C THR A 258 9.73 -6.74 -2.85
N GLU A 259 10.81 -6.01 -2.60
CA GLU A 259 11.24 -4.89 -3.45
C GLU A 259 11.62 -5.39 -4.85
N ALA A 260 12.46 -6.43 -4.95
CA ALA A 260 12.80 -7.05 -6.24
C ALA A 260 11.55 -7.55 -7.00
N TYR A 261 10.61 -8.19 -6.30
CA TYR A 261 9.35 -8.66 -6.89
C TYR A 261 8.50 -7.52 -7.44
N ASN A 262 8.35 -6.44 -6.69
CA ASN A 262 7.51 -5.31 -7.10
C ASN A 262 8.18 -4.44 -8.17
N TYR A 263 9.51 -4.25 -8.13
CA TYR A 263 10.23 -3.61 -9.23
C TYR A 263 10.14 -4.41 -10.53
N TYR A 264 10.24 -5.74 -10.46
CA TYR A 264 10.01 -6.60 -11.61
C TYR A 264 8.58 -6.46 -12.13
N SER A 265 7.59 -6.46 -11.24
CA SER A 265 6.18 -6.29 -11.62
C SER A 265 5.91 -4.95 -12.29
N CYS A 266 6.54 -3.88 -11.80
CA CYS A 266 6.46 -2.54 -12.39
C CYS A 266 7.14 -2.49 -13.77
N MET A 267 8.36 -2.99 -13.87
CA MET A 267 9.17 -2.96 -15.09
C MET A 267 8.51 -3.70 -16.25
N GLU A 268 7.92 -4.87 -16.00
CA GLU A 268 7.25 -5.67 -17.03
C GLU A 268 6.04 -4.96 -17.65
N GLN A 269 5.41 -4.05 -16.91
CA GLN A 269 4.13 -3.44 -17.29
C GLN A 269 4.19 -1.91 -17.52
N GLU A 270 5.33 -1.27 -17.24
CA GLU A 270 5.49 0.18 -17.41
C GLU A 270 5.58 0.56 -18.89
N THR A 271 4.70 1.47 -19.31
CA THR A 271 4.61 1.93 -20.71
C THR A 271 5.44 3.19 -20.94
N ASN A 272 5.68 4.01 -19.92
CA ASN A 272 6.56 5.16 -20.03
C ASN A 272 8.03 4.71 -20.04
N PRO A 273 8.76 4.84 -21.15
CA PRO A 273 10.11 4.28 -21.28
C PRO A 273 11.11 4.92 -20.31
N ARG A 274 10.90 6.17 -19.91
CA ARG A 274 11.75 6.86 -18.94
C ARG A 274 11.58 6.28 -17.55
N ILE A 275 10.33 6.05 -17.14
CA ILE A 275 10.01 5.48 -15.83
C ILE A 275 10.39 4.00 -15.79
N LYS A 276 10.17 3.26 -16.88
CA LYS A 276 10.62 1.87 -17.00
C LYS A 276 12.12 1.72 -16.79
N ALA A 277 12.94 2.61 -17.34
CA ALA A 277 14.40 2.58 -17.13
C ALA A 277 14.80 2.77 -15.65
N ILE A 278 13.98 3.46 -14.85
CA ILE A 278 14.18 3.57 -13.40
C ILE A 278 13.89 2.21 -12.74
N TRP A 279 12.76 1.58 -13.08
CA TRP A 279 12.40 0.25 -12.57
C TRP A 279 13.42 -0.83 -12.94
N GLU A 280 13.91 -0.84 -14.18
CA GLU A 280 14.97 -1.77 -14.63
C GLU A 280 16.24 -1.62 -13.80
N ARG A 281 16.66 -0.38 -13.55
CA ARG A 281 17.84 -0.09 -12.75
C ARG A 281 17.66 -0.51 -11.30
N PHE A 282 16.52 -0.21 -10.70
CA PHE A 282 16.28 -0.50 -9.28
C PHE A 282 16.03 -1.99 -9.05
N LEU A 283 15.39 -2.70 -9.98
CA LEU A 283 15.38 -4.16 -9.97
C LEU A 283 16.81 -4.74 -9.95
N ASP A 284 17.71 -4.23 -10.81
CA ASP A 284 19.10 -4.68 -10.83
C ASP A 284 19.86 -4.34 -9.53
N TYR A 285 19.50 -3.24 -8.86
CA TYR A 285 20.07 -2.89 -7.55
C TYR A 285 19.54 -3.83 -6.47
N GLU A 286 18.22 -4.03 -6.38
CA GLU A 286 17.58 -4.92 -5.40
C GLU A 286 18.07 -6.35 -5.51
N LEU A 287 18.28 -6.87 -6.72
CA LEU A 287 18.89 -8.20 -6.89
C LEU A 287 20.31 -8.26 -6.29
N GLY A 288 21.07 -7.17 -6.36
CA GLY A 288 22.38 -7.06 -5.73
C GLY A 288 22.30 -6.94 -4.20
N GLN A 289 21.30 -6.24 -3.68
CA GLN A 289 21.05 -6.07 -2.24
C GLN A 289 20.54 -7.39 -1.63
N LEU A 290 19.58 -8.05 -2.27
CA LEU A 290 19.11 -9.39 -1.93
C LEU A 290 20.25 -10.42 -1.83
N ASN A 291 21.14 -10.47 -2.84
CA ASN A 291 22.30 -11.36 -2.80
C ASN A 291 23.25 -11.02 -1.65
N TYR A 292 23.45 -9.73 -1.35
CA TYR A 292 24.26 -9.30 -0.22
C TYR A 292 23.64 -9.76 1.12
N VAL A 293 22.33 -9.60 1.30
CA VAL A 293 21.61 -10.03 2.51
C VAL A 293 21.57 -11.56 2.62
N ALA A 294 21.43 -12.28 1.50
CA ALA A 294 21.50 -13.74 1.46
C ALA A 294 22.84 -14.28 1.98
N GLU A 295 23.96 -13.63 1.67
CA GLU A 295 25.26 -14.02 2.23
C GLU A 295 25.37 -13.71 3.73
N LEU A 296 24.75 -12.63 4.22
CA LEU A 296 24.66 -12.35 5.65
C LEU A 296 23.79 -13.38 6.36
N PHE A 297 22.67 -13.78 5.77
CA PHE A 297 21.81 -14.83 6.28
C PHE A 297 22.57 -16.14 6.44
N LYS A 298 23.24 -16.62 5.38
CA LYS A 298 24.10 -17.81 5.44
C LYS A 298 25.18 -17.69 6.51
N LYS A 299 25.77 -16.50 6.67
CA LYS A 299 26.82 -16.25 7.66
C LYS A 299 26.31 -16.33 9.10
N TYR A 300 25.18 -15.71 9.40
CA TYR A 300 24.70 -15.53 10.79
C TYR A 300 23.68 -16.58 11.21
N GLU A 301 22.73 -16.93 10.34
CA GLU A 301 21.67 -17.91 10.61
C GLU A 301 22.10 -19.35 10.27
N LYS A 302 23.18 -19.53 9.48
CA LYS A 302 23.70 -20.85 9.06
C LYS A 302 22.66 -21.70 8.32
N ARG A 303 21.76 -21.04 7.60
CA ARG A 303 20.64 -21.63 6.87
C ARG A 303 20.65 -21.20 5.42
N ASP A 304 19.93 -21.93 4.58
CA ASP A 304 19.78 -21.57 3.17
C ASP A 304 18.71 -20.48 3.03
N PRO A 305 19.00 -19.32 2.40
CA PRO A 305 18.01 -18.30 2.10
C PRO A 305 16.78 -18.83 1.34
N THR A 306 16.95 -19.91 0.55
CA THR A 306 15.82 -20.53 -0.18
C THR A 306 14.78 -21.17 0.74
N GLU A 307 15.08 -21.35 2.03
CA GLU A 307 14.09 -21.77 3.05
C GLU A 307 13.08 -20.66 3.37
N VAL A 308 13.46 -19.39 3.17
CA VAL A 308 12.65 -18.21 3.52
C VAL A 308 11.92 -17.69 2.29
N ILE A 309 12.67 -17.51 1.22
CA ILE A 309 12.20 -16.99 -0.08
C ILE A 309 12.41 -18.02 -1.18
N SER A 310 11.53 -18.05 -2.17
CA SER A 310 11.70 -18.94 -3.34
C SER A 310 12.93 -18.51 -4.17
N ASP A 311 13.53 -19.44 -4.92
CA ASP A 311 14.61 -19.12 -5.89
C ASP A 311 14.06 -18.44 -7.16
N THR A 312 12.76 -18.56 -7.43
CA THR A 312 12.11 -17.91 -8.58
C THR A 312 11.09 -16.89 -8.13
N LEU A 313 11.11 -15.71 -8.75
CA LEU A 313 10.03 -14.75 -8.59
C LEU A 313 8.71 -15.36 -9.09
N PRO A 314 7.61 -15.19 -8.34
CA PRO A 314 6.28 -15.59 -8.78
C PRO A 314 5.80 -14.69 -9.94
N GLU A 315 4.63 -15.00 -10.48
CA GLU A 315 3.99 -14.16 -11.51
C GLU A 315 3.77 -12.74 -10.99
N PRO A 316 4.06 -11.69 -11.80
CA PRO A 316 3.88 -10.30 -11.42
C PRO A 316 2.48 -9.93 -10.95
N ILE A 317 2.38 -8.96 -10.02
CA ILE A 317 1.11 -8.31 -9.70
C ILE A 317 0.57 -7.62 -10.96
N PRO A 318 -0.66 -7.93 -11.41
CA PRO A 318 -1.24 -7.26 -12.57
C PRO A 318 -1.67 -5.82 -12.23
N PHE A 319 -1.03 -4.84 -12.85
CA PHE A 319 -1.39 -3.42 -12.74
C PHE A 319 -2.43 -3.07 -13.81
N LYS A 320 -3.70 -3.36 -13.51
CA LYS A 320 -4.86 -3.13 -14.38
C LYS A 320 -6.08 -2.80 -13.53
N SER A 321 -7.12 -2.23 -14.14
CA SER A 321 -8.40 -1.96 -13.49
C SER A 321 -9.07 -3.26 -13.00
N ASN A 322 -9.51 -3.28 -11.74
CA ASN A 322 -10.19 -4.41 -11.10
C ASN A 322 -11.68 -4.18 -10.84
N ARG A 323 -12.33 -3.24 -11.55
CA ARG A 323 -13.73 -2.83 -11.32
C ARG A 323 -14.74 -3.97 -11.19
N GLU A 324 -14.66 -4.98 -12.04
CA GLU A 324 -15.60 -6.13 -11.99
C GLU A 324 -15.46 -6.91 -10.68
N PHE A 325 -14.21 -7.21 -10.29
CA PHE A 325 -13.92 -7.89 -9.03
C PHE A 325 -14.35 -7.05 -7.83
N VAL A 326 -14.00 -5.76 -7.80
CA VAL A 326 -14.37 -4.86 -6.69
C VAL A 326 -15.90 -4.77 -6.53
N ARG A 327 -16.66 -4.69 -7.62
CA ARG A 327 -18.13 -4.69 -7.58
C ARG A 327 -18.69 -6.01 -7.02
N GLU A 328 -18.09 -7.13 -7.38
CA GLU A 328 -18.48 -8.43 -6.85
C GLU A 328 -18.27 -8.48 -5.33
N VAL A 329 -17.08 -8.10 -4.86
CA VAL A 329 -16.74 -8.03 -3.43
C VAL A 329 -17.69 -7.11 -2.67
N LEU A 330 -17.94 -5.90 -3.18
CA LEU A 330 -18.91 -4.95 -2.60
C LEU A 330 -20.31 -5.57 -2.47
N SER A 331 -20.77 -6.28 -3.50
CA SER A 331 -22.11 -6.88 -3.50
C SER A 331 -22.27 -8.04 -2.52
N GLN A 332 -21.18 -8.73 -2.19
CA GLN A 332 -21.20 -9.95 -1.39
C GLN A 332 -20.78 -9.71 0.06
N GLU A 333 -19.85 -8.77 0.31
CA GLU A 333 -19.05 -8.73 1.53
C GLU A 333 -19.18 -7.42 2.33
N VAL A 334 -19.90 -6.39 1.83
CA VAL A 334 -20.03 -5.07 2.49
C VAL A 334 -20.59 -5.13 3.93
N ASN A 335 -21.36 -6.17 4.24
CA ASN A 335 -21.94 -6.39 5.57
C ASN A 335 -21.03 -7.17 6.53
N LEU A 336 -19.82 -7.55 6.12
CA LEU A 336 -18.87 -8.20 7.02
C LEU A 336 -18.34 -7.22 8.07
N ARG A 337 -18.13 -7.72 9.28
CA ARG A 337 -17.49 -7.07 10.43
C ARG A 337 -16.41 -7.99 11.01
N ALA A 338 -15.56 -7.44 11.85
CA ALA A 338 -14.56 -8.21 12.58
C ALA A 338 -15.06 -8.60 13.98
N LEU A 339 -14.69 -9.79 14.42
CA LEU A 339 -14.82 -10.25 15.80
C LEU A 339 -13.61 -11.12 16.15
N GLY A 340 -12.67 -10.56 16.90
CA GLY A 340 -11.31 -11.06 16.99
C GLY A 340 -10.68 -11.18 15.60
N THR A 341 -10.15 -12.36 15.29
CA THR A 341 -9.55 -12.64 13.97
C THR A 341 -10.55 -13.06 12.90
N GLN A 342 -11.84 -13.16 13.24
CA GLN A 342 -12.86 -13.73 12.35
C GLN A 342 -13.69 -12.64 11.64
N PHE A 343 -14.15 -12.97 10.43
CA PHE A 343 -15.12 -12.17 9.68
C PHE A 343 -16.52 -12.70 9.92
N VAL A 344 -17.39 -11.84 10.46
CA VAL A 344 -18.77 -12.18 10.83
C VAL A 344 -19.75 -11.27 10.11
N ASP A 345 -21.01 -11.68 10.02
CA ASP A 345 -22.05 -10.76 9.57
C ASP A 345 -22.25 -9.63 10.59
N HIS A 346 -22.60 -8.43 10.12
CA HIS A 346 -22.83 -7.26 10.97
C HIS A 346 -23.81 -7.48 12.14
N THR A 347 -24.74 -8.43 12.04
CA THR A 347 -25.64 -8.79 13.16
C THR A 347 -24.95 -9.50 14.33
N GLN A 348 -23.73 -9.97 14.13
CA GLN A 348 -22.92 -10.74 15.09
C GLN A 348 -21.73 -9.94 15.64
N GLU A 349 -21.63 -8.66 15.28
CA GLU A 349 -20.53 -7.78 15.69
C GLU A 349 -20.38 -7.67 17.22
N GLY A 350 -19.12 -7.56 17.67
CA GLY A 350 -18.77 -7.45 19.09
C GLY A 350 -19.24 -6.14 19.74
N GLN A 351 -19.62 -6.21 21.02
CA GLN A 351 -20.05 -5.02 21.79
C GLN A 351 -18.93 -3.98 21.97
N ALA A 352 -17.67 -4.40 21.98
CA ALA A 352 -16.52 -3.49 22.06
C ALA A 352 -16.46 -2.58 20.83
N SER A 353 -16.49 -3.17 19.63
CA SER A 353 -16.54 -2.46 18.35
C SER A 353 -17.76 -1.55 18.23
N LEU A 354 -18.94 -2.04 18.59
CA LEU A 354 -20.17 -1.23 18.61
C LEU A 354 -20.05 -0.02 19.56
N GLY A 355 -19.53 -0.23 20.77
CA GLY A 355 -19.35 0.83 21.76
C GLY A 355 -18.35 1.91 21.31
N GLN A 356 -17.22 1.50 20.74
CA GLN A 356 -16.22 2.43 20.19
C GLN A 356 -16.79 3.25 19.03
N ARG A 357 -17.43 2.59 18.06
CA ARG A 357 -18.08 3.25 16.92
C ARG A 357 -19.17 4.22 17.37
N GLN A 358 -19.99 3.83 18.34
CA GLN A 358 -21.02 4.71 18.90
C GLN A 358 -20.41 5.94 19.57
N GLN A 359 -19.30 5.78 20.30
CA GLN A 359 -18.63 6.90 20.97
C GLN A 359 -18.02 7.86 19.96
N LEU A 360 -17.27 7.37 18.97
CA LEU A 360 -16.62 8.20 17.95
C LEU A 360 -17.65 8.97 17.12
N ASN A 361 -18.78 8.34 16.79
CA ASN A 361 -19.83 8.95 15.96
C ASN A 361 -20.92 9.67 16.77
N SER A 362 -20.77 9.82 18.09
CA SER A 362 -21.84 10.32 18.98
C SER A 362 -22.31 11.74 18.67
N GLU A 363 -21.46 12.55 18.03
CA GLU A 363 -21.77 13.93 17.61
C GLU A 363 -21.85 14.08 16.07
N GLY A 364 -21.96 12.95 15.34
CA GLY A 364 -22.00 12.90 13.89
C GLY A 364 -20.72 12.34 13.26
N SER A 365 -20.75 12.11 11.95
CA SER A 365 -19.64 11.55 11.18
C SER A 365 -19.15 12.55 10.11
N PRO A 366 -17.84 12.89 10.11
CA PRO A 366 -17.24 13.77 9.10
C PRO A 366 -17.41 13.24 7.68
N SER A 367 -17.19 11.94 7.45
CA SER A 367 -17.36 11.27 6.15
C SER A 367 -18.77 11.34 5.60
N GLN A 368 -19.79 11.19 6.45
CA GLN A 368 -21.19 11.41 6.06
C GLN A 368 -21.45 12.88 5.69
N THR A 369 -20.87 13.82 6.45
CA THR A 369 -21.03 15.26 6.22
C THR A 369 -20.30 15.73 4.96
N ALA A 370 -19.11 15.20 4.69
CA ALA A 370 -18.30 15.52 3.51
C ALA A 370 -18.97 15.05 2.22
N ALA A 371 -19.57 13.86 2.22
CA ALA A 371 -20.24 13.28 1.07
C ALA A 371 -21.76 13.56 1.02
N ALA A 372 -22.29 14.43 1.89
CA ALA A 372 -23.73 14.69 1.97
C ALA A 372 -24.27 15.27 0.64
N GLY A 373 -25.18 14.52 0.00
CA GLY A 373 -25.77 14.91 -1.28
C GLY A 373 -24.82 14.78 -2.48
N TYR A 374 -23.58 14.32 -2.27
CA TYR A 374 -22.67 14.01 -3.34
C TYR A 374 -23.15 12.76 -4.09
N GLN A 375 -23.07 12.82 -5.41
CA GLN A 375 -23.24 11.68 -6.30
C GLN A 375 -22.26 11.91 -7.42
N TRP A 376 -21.33 11.00 -7.67
CA TRP A 376 -20.43 11.16 -8.80
C TRP A 376 -21.16 10.95 -10.12
N SER A 377 -20.80 11.70 -11.16
CA SER A 377 -21.18 11.40 -12.54
C SER A 377 -20.05 11.82 -13.47
N PRO A 378 -19.83 11.15 -14.62
CA PRO A 378 -18.80 11.56 -15.56
C PRO A 378 -18.97 13.02 -16.02
N GLY A 379 -17.90 13.82 -16.02
CA GLY A 379 -17.85 15.15 -16.64
C GLY A 379 -18.41 16.30 -15.81
N THR A 380 -18.32 16.25 -14.47
CA THR A 380 -18.95 17.21 -13.55
C THR A 380 -18.24 18.55 -13.37
N GLU A 381 -17.79 19.17 -14.46
CA GLU A 381 -17.44 20.60 -14.45
C GLU A 381 -18.68 21.51 -14.66
N LEU A 382 -19.88 20.94 -14.85
CA LEU A 382 -21.09 21.70 -15.16
C LEU A 382 -22.27 21.42 -14.22
N ASN A 383 -22.62 22.46 -13.45
CA ASN A 383 -23.92 22.79 -12.84
C ASN A 383 -25.02 21.73 -13.00
N ARG A 384 -25.21 20.88 -11.99
CA ARG A 384 -26.49 20.18 -11.85
C ARG A 384 -27.56 21.20 -11.51
N LYS A 385 -28.64 21.24 -12.29
CA LYS A 385 -29.88 21.89 -11.85
C LYS A 385 -30.40 21.06 -10.68
N ILE A 386 -30.37 21.64 -9.48
CA ILE A 386 -31.11 21.12 -8.33
C ILE A 386 -32.57 21.01 -8.79
N ALA A 387 -33.09 19.79 -8.88
CA ALA A 387 -34.48 19.51 -9.22
C ALA A 387 -35.35 19.56 -7.96
#